data_AF-A0A553PF69-F1
#
_entry.id   AF-A0A553PF69-F1
#
_cell.length_a   1.000
_cell.length_b   1.000
_cell.length_c   1.000
_cell.angle_alpha   90.00
_cell.angle_beta   90.00
_cell.angle_gamma   90.00
#
_symmetry.space_group_name_H-M   'P 1'
#
loop_
_entity.id
_entity.type
_entity.pdbx_description
1 polymer ?
#
loop_
_entity_poly.entity_id
_entity_poly.type
_entity_poly.pdbx_seq_one_letter_code
_entity_poly.pdbx_strand_id
1 'polypeptide(L)'
;MVFLDPQCQRDGGGKLNPYQKLYVFWKCPMTKFCAWFLSFISLAVLHSYVALYSYRWEFLPSEWALYLWYLVLMVTEIREVFEQRATGMRNKLRIHWNSIWNIFDICLLVFSLFNFILKNFESTFWLSRILFACNSIPVYFQLFRYYHASIKLGPKLVILTDMLPEILTFVLLLAIFMLAYGVASQALINPYRRHEWSGFPGLLYDIFLLPYWQMYGELSLDELTIKDVPPCSVNATFEDYCYRTDIERIEDYRYVMPVLLALYMLFANVLLMNLLIAVFSSVFEQIHNNSMGVWKWEMCRLMEDFDQRTTLAPPFNILEQIYFLLKSTWKRCCRREKEDLDLYLNEANLSLKVFEKTCLSLFWSRKQSQTNDNITSRLKTVEEKTDAILSKFDIPPDWIDPSLVPNYQTENSHAKIQRILTLRAQDHQPVDPNGNQLATLKEDVSDLKTRMKQIERVLHSILRAVEKPKRE
;
A
#
# COMPACT_ATOMS: atom_id res chain seq x y z
N MET A 1 17.60 -0.53 13.15
CA MET A 1 18.88 -0.59 13.90
C MET A 1 19.99 -0.60 12.86
N VAL A 2 20.66 0.53 12.65
CA VAL A 2 21.85 0.60 11.81
C VAL A 2 22.97 -0.08 12.60
N PHE A 3 23.54 -1.16 12.07
CA PHE A 3 24.71 -1.80 12.65
C PHE A 3 25.89 -0.84 12.49
N LEU A 4 26.09 0.05 13.47
CA LEU A 4 27.35 0.76 13.62
C LEU A 4 28.41 -0.30 13.89
N ASP A 5 29.28 -0.48 12.90
CA ASP A 5 30.46 -1.32 12.97
C ASP A 5 31.24 -0.99 14.27
N PRO A 6 31.54 -1.96 15.16
CA PRO A 6 32.23 -1.71 16.43
C PRO A 6 33.59 -1.01 16.25
N GLN A 7 34.17 -1.07 15.05
CA GLN A 7 35.39 -0.35 14.73
C GLN A 7 35.21 1.18 14.66
N CYS A 8 34.00 1.69 14.42
CA CYS A 8 33.73 3.13 14.38
C CYS A 8 33.65 3.79 15.77
N GLN A 9 33.40 3.01 16.84
CA GLN A 9 33.38 3.53 18.22
C GLN A 9 34.74 3.49 18.93
N ARG A 10 35.76 2.84 18.35
CA ARG A 10 37.10 2.79 18.98
C ARG A 10 37.89 4.09 18.88
N ASP A 11 37.52 4.99 17.98
CA ASP A 11 38.21 6.27 17.84
C ASP A 11 37.33 7.39 18.43
N GLY A 12 37.73 7.90 19.61
CA GLY A 12 37.07 9.01 20.32
C GLY A 12 37.14 10.34 19.56
N GLY A 13 36.40 10.46 18.45
CA GLY A 13 36.36 11.67 17.63
C GLY A 13 37.71 12.01 16.96
N GLY A 14 38.58 11.01 16.78
CA GLY A 14 39.86 11.18 16.08
C GLY A 14 39.67 11.59 14.62
N LYS A 15 40.57 12.43 14.09
CA LYS A 15 40.58 12.80 12.66
C LYS A 15 40.82 11.53 11.82
N LEU A 16 39.77 11.04 11.17
CA LEU A 16 39.84 9.91 10.23
C LEU A 16 40.89 10.15 9.14
N ASN A 17 41.66 9.11 8.82
CA ASN A 17 42.59 9.13 7.69
C ASN A 17 41.80 9.32 6.36
N PRO A 18 42.36 9.94 5.31
CA PRO A 18 41.60 10.22 4.08
C PRO A 18 41.05 8.94 3.42
N TYR A 19 41.77 7.83 3.51
CA TYR A 19 41.28 6.51 3.06
C TYR A 19 40.09 6.00 3.87
N GLN A 20 40.10 6.20 5.20
CA GLN A 20 38.98 5.84 6.06
C GLN A 20 37.75 6.72 5.78
N LYS A 21 37.96 8.02 5.52
CA LYS A 21 36.88 8.93 5.09
C LYS A 21 36.24 8.46 3.79
N LEU A 22 37.04 8.08 2.80
CA LEU A 22 36.55 7.56 1.52
C LEU A 22 35.80 6.24 1.71
N TYR A 23 36.32 5.33 2.55
CA TYR A 23 35.65 4.07 2.87
C TYR A 23 34.29 4.30 3.54
N VAL A 24 34.21 5.17 4.55
CA VAL A 24 32.96 5.52 5.22
C VAL A 24 31.97 6.18 4.24
N PHE A 25 32.46 7.02 3.33
CA PHE A 25 31.64 7.66 2.31
C PHE A 25 30.99 6.65 1.35
N TRP A 26 31.74 5.66 0.84
CA TRP A 26 31.20 4.61 -0.04
C TRP A 26 30.35 3.58 0.72
N LYS A 27 30.55 3.43 2.03
CA LYS A 27 29.70 2.59 2.88
C LYS A 27 28.34 3.23 3.19
N CYS A 28 28.21 4.54 3.04
CA CYS A 28 26.95 5.26 3.26
C CYS A 28 25.84 4.77 2.30
N PRO A 29 24.63 4.44 2.80
CA PRO A 29 23.55 3.88 1.99
C PRO A 29 23.08 4.81 0.86
N MET A 30 23.15 6.13 1.06
CA MET A 30 22.80 7.09 0.01
C MET A 30 23.78 7.05 -1.17
N THR A 31 25.08 6.91 -0.89
CA THR A 31 26.10 6.77 -1.94
C THR A 31 25.92 5.46 -2.70
N LYS A 32 25.64 4.36 -1.98
CA LYS A 32 25.30 3.06 -2.59
C LYS A 32 24.10 3.20 -3.50
N PHE A 33 23.01 3.82 -3.02
CA PHE A 33 21.81 4.07 -3.81
C PHE A 33 22.12 4.79 -5.13
N CYS A 34 22.87 5.90 -5.08
CA CYS A 34 23.24 6.64 -6.28
C CYS A 34 24.11 5.81 -7.24
N ALA A 35 25.07 5.06 -6.73
CA ALA A 35 25.94 4.21 -7.54
C ALA A 35 25.15 3.09 -8.25
N TRP A 36 24.25 2.43 -7.52
CA TRP A 36 23.35 1.41 -8.06
C TRP A 36 22.38 2.01 -9.08
N PHE A 37 21.80 3.18 -8.80
CA PHE A 37 20.93 3.88 -9.75
C PHE A 37 21.63 4.23 -11.06
N LEU A 38 22.84 4.80 -10.99
CA LEU A 38 23.65 5.12 -12.18
C LEU A 38 24.07 3.86 -12.96
N SER A 39 24.37 2.77 -12.25
CA SER A 39 24.64 1.46 -12.83
C SER A 39 23.44 0.95 -13.62
N PHE A 40 22.23 1.02 -13.06
CA PHE A 40 21.01 0.60 -13.78
C PHE A 40 20.66 1.49 -14.97
N ILE A 41 20.87 2.80 -14.89
CA ILE A 41 20.74 3.68 -16.06
C ILE A 41 21.72 3.25 -17.15
N SER A 42 22.97 2.97 -16.79
CA SER A 42 23.99 2.50 -17.72
C SER A 42 23.60 1.16 -18.36
N LEU A 43 23.05 0.23 -17.58
CA LEU A 43 22.50 -1.03 -18.08
C LEU A 43 21.34 -0.81 -19.05
N ALA A 44 20.40 0.07 -18.72
CA ALA A 44 19.27 0.38 -19.59
C ALA A 44 19.74 0.98 -20.92
N VAL A 45 20.68 1.92 -20.89
CA VAL A 45 21.28 2.50 -22.10
C VAL A 45 22.01 1.44 -22.93
N LEU A 46 22.79 0.57 -22.29
CA LEU A 46 23.48 -0.52 -22.98
C LEU A 46 22.49 -1.52 -23.61
N HIS A 47 21.42 -1.88 -22.88
CA HIS A 47 20.35 -2.74 -23.38
C HIS A 47 19.66 -2.12 -24.59
N SER A 48 19.29 -0.83 -24.53
CA SER A 48 18.69 -0.11 -25.66
C SER A 48 19.65 -0.03 -26.86
N TYR A 49 20.92 0.23 -26.62
CA TYR A 49 21.94 0.25 -27.68
C TYR A 49 22.03 -1.12 -28.37
N VAL A 50 22.08 -2.21 -27.59
CA VAL A 50 22.10 -3.56 -28.13
C VAL A 50 20.81 -3.87 -28.89
N ALA A 51 19.65 -3.53 -28.34
CA ALA A 51 18.34 -3.78 -28.94
C ALA A 51 18.17 -3.09 -30.29
N LEU A 52 18.66 -1.86 -30.42
CA LEU A 52 18.51 -1.05 -31.62
C LEU A 52 19.58 -1.32 -32.69
N TYR A 53 20.84 -1.51 -32.29
CA TYR A 53 21.96 -1.48 -33.24
C TYR A 53 22.74 -2.80 -33.33
N SER A 54 22.93 -3.50 -32.21
CA SER A 54 23.87 -4.64 -32.14
C SER A 54 23.22 -6.01 -32.23
N TYR A 55 21.88 -6.13 -32.18
CA TYR A 55 21.18 -7.41 -32.10
C TYR A 55 21.19 -8.21 -33.41
N ARG A 56 22.27 -8.97 -33.63
CA ARG A 56 22.51 -9.83 -34.80
C ARG A 56 22.56 -11.29 -34.39
N TRP A 57 22.59 -12.19 -35.39
CA TRP A 57 22.75 -13.63 -35.15
C TRP A 57 24.06 -13.92 -34.42
N GLU A 58 25.17 -13.36 -34.90
CA GLU A 58 26.48 -13.45 -34.26
C GLU A 58 26.55 -12.61 -32.99
N PHE A 59 27.26 -13.12 -31.98
CA PHE A 59 27.45 -12.39 -30.73
C PHE A 59 28.46 -11.26 -30.88
N LEU A 60 27.99 -10.02 -30.71
CA LEU A 60 28.88 -8.85 -30.68
C LEU A 60 29.47 -8.66 -29.27
N PRO A 61 30.64 -8.01 -29.13
CA PRO A 61 31.25 -7.73 -27.82
C PRO A 61 30.34 -6.95 -26.86
N SER A 62 29.52 -6.03 -27.38
CA SER A 62 28.55 -5.28 -26.59
C SER A 62 27.45 -6.17 -26.01
N GLU A 63 27.05 -7.23 -26.72
CA GLU A 63 26.07 -8.20 -26.24
C GLU A 63 26.66 -9.10 -25.16
N TRP A 64 27.90 -9.55 -25.34
CA TRP A 64 28.62 -10.29 -24.31
C TRP A 64 28.74 -9.48 -23.01
N ALA A 65 29.05 -8.19 -23.11
CA ALA A 65 29.08 -7.30 -21.96
C ALA A 65 27.70 -7.22 -21.27
N LEU A 66 26.62 -7.14 -22.05
CA LEU A 66 25.26 -7.12 -21.53
C LEU A 66 24.86 -8.44 -20.83
N TYR A 67 25.10 -9.59 -21.45
CA TYR A 67 24.81 -10.89 -20.84
C TYR A 67 25.66 -11.15 -19.60
N LEU A 68 26.93 -10.72 -19.60
CA LEU A 68 27.77 -10.77 -18.40
C LEU A 68 27.18 -9.90 -17.29
N TRP A 69 26.65 -8.73 -17.62
CA TRP A 69 25.99 -7.86 -16.65
C TRP A 69 24.73 -8.54 -16.08
N TYR A 70 23.90 -9.14 -16.92
CA TYR A 70 22.74 -9.92 -16.45
C TYR A 70 23.14 -11.10 -15.58
N LEU A 71 24.25 -11.78 -15.89
CA LEU A 71 24.80 -12.83 -15.04
C LEU A 71 25.22 -12.27 -13.66
N VAL A 72 25.89 -11.12 -13.62
CA VAL A 72 26.23 -10.46 -12.34
C VAL A 72 24.98 -10.12 -11.54
N LEU A 73 23.92 -9.63 -12.21
CA LEU A 73 22.62 -9.38 -11.57
C LEU A 73 21.96 -10.66 -11.06
N MET A 74 22.06 -11.75 -11.82
CA MET A 74 21.55 -13.05 -11.40
C MET A 74 22.23 -13.52 -10.10
N VAL A 75 23.55 -13.39 -10.01
CA VAL A 75 24.29 -13.77 -8.80
C VAL A 75 23.96 -12.83 -7.63
N THR A 76 23.75 -11.52 -7.85
CA THR A 76 23.29 -10.61 -6.79
C THR A 76 21.95 -11.03 -6.21
N GLU A 77 20.96 -11.33 -7.07
CA GLU A 77 19.61 -11.70 -6.62
C GLU A 77 19.63 -13.05 -5.89
N ILE A 78 20.38 -14.02 -6.40
CA ILE A 78 20.57 -15.31 -5.72
C ILE A 78 21.17 -15.10 -4.33
N ARG A 79 22.19 -14.24 -4.19
CA ARG A 79 22.78 -13.92 -2.89
C ARG A 79 21.77 -13.28 -1.94
N GLU A 80 20.99 -12.32 -2.43
CA GLU A 80 19.96 -11.63 -1.65
C GLU A 80 18.95 -12.64 -1.08
N VAL A 81 18.50 -13.60 -1.88
CA VAL A 81 17.60 -14.68 -1.42
C VAL A 81 18.24 -15.56 -0.34
N PHE A 82 19.55 -15.86 -0.45
CA PHE A 82 20.25 -16.67 0.55
C PHE A 82 20.49 -15.92 1.87
N GLU A 83 20.79 -14.62 1.82
CA GLU A 83 21.12 -13.78 2.99
C GLU A 83 19.88 -13.38 3.82
N GLN A 84 18.67 -13.65 3.35
CA GLN A 84 17.45 -13.39 4.11
C GLN A 84 17.43 -14.11 5.47
N ARG A 85 16.96 -13.39 6.50
CA ARG A 85 16.91 -13.85 7.92
C ARG A 85 15.96 -15.01 8.19
N ALA A 86 15.06 -15.37 7.26
CA ALA A 86 14.06 -16.40 7.49
C ALA A 86 14.66 -17.83 7.56
N THR A 87 14.12 -18.67 8.44
CA THR A 87 14.51 -20.09 8.53
C THR A 87 13.74 -20.90 7.48
N GLY A 88 14.48 -21.68 6.68
CA GLY A 88 13.94 -22.53 5.62
C GLY A 88 13.82 -21.85 4.24
N MET A 89 14.26 -22.56 3.19
CA MET A 89 14.36 -22.05 1.82
C MET A 89 13.00 -21.64 1.22
N ARG A 90 11.93 -22.37 1.55
CA ARG A 90 10.56 -22.05 1.06
C ARG A 90 10.04 -20.73 1.63
N ASN A 91 10.31 -20.45 2.90
CA ASN A 91 9.87 -19.21 3.54
C ASN A 91 10.65 -18.01 3.00
N LYS A 92 11.96 -18.17 2.76
CA LYS A 92 12.78 -17.15 2.08
C LYS A 92 12.21 -16.82 0.69
N LEU A 93 11.99 -17.85 -0.12
CA LEU A 93 11.46 -17.64 -1.48
C LEU A 93 10.06 -17.02 -1.46
N ARG A 94 9.19 -17.41 -0.53
CA ARG A 94 7.86 -16.82 -0.37
C ARG A 94 7.92 -15.33 -0.02
N ILE A 95 8.80 -14.94 0.91
CA ILE A 95 8.99 -13.52 1.27
C ILE A 95 9.50 -12.74 0.06
N HIS A 96 10.46 -13.31 -0.68
CA HIS A 96 10.99 -12.68 -1.88
C HIS A 96 9.91 -12.51 -2.97
N TRP A 97 9.04 -13.50 -3.18
CA TRP A 97 7.97 -13.45 -4.20
C TRP A 97 6.86 -12.44 -3.89
N ASN A 98 6.62 -12.13 -2.61
CA ASN A 98 5.58 -11.17 -2.24
C ASN A 98 5.91 -9.72 -2.66
N SER A 99 7.16 -9.42 -3.02
CA SER A 99 7.56 -8.10 -3.49
C SER A 99 7.36 -7.97 -5.00
N ILE A 100 6.54 -7.03 -5.43
CA ILE A 100 6.28 -6.74 -6.86
C ILE A 100 7.60 -6.47 -7.61
N TRP A 101 8.52 -5.75 -6.99
CA TRP A 101 9.83 -5.41 -7.59
C TRP A 101 10.68 -6.66 -7.85
N ASN A 102 10.66 -7.62 -6.93
CA ASN A 102 11.43 -8.85 -7.06
C ASN A 102 10.84 -9.74 -8.16
N ILE A 103 9.52 -9.71 -8.37
CA ILE A 103 8.88 -10.39 -9.50
C ILE A 103 9.41 -9.82 -10.83
N PHE A 104 9.48 -8.49 -10.97
CA PHE A 104 10.04 -7.87 -12.18
C PHE A 104 11.52 -8.21 -12.37
N ASP A 105 12.33 -8.22 -11.31
CA ASP A 105 13.74 -8.60 -11.35
C ASP A 105 13.91 -10.07 -11.78
N ILE A 106 13.08 -11.00 -11.26
CA ILE A 106 13.08 -12.41 -11.69
C ILE A 106 12.62 -12.53 -13.15
N CYS A 107 11.55 -11.83 -13.56
CA CYS A 107 11.07 -11.85 -14.95
C CYS A 107 12.15 -11.38 -15.93
N LEU A 108 12.86 -10.29 -15.59
CA LEU A 108 14.00 -9.78 -16.37
C LEU A 108 15.08 -10.85 -16.54
N LEU A 109 15.47 -11.49 -15.44
CA LEU A 109 16.53 -12.51 -15.46
C LEU A 109 16.09 -13.77 -16.24
N VAL A 110 14.87 -14.26 -16.03
CA VAL A 110 14.34 -15.44 -16.73
C VAL A 110 14.23 -15.17 -18.24
N PHE A 111 13.71 -14.02 -18.65
CA PHE A 111 13.66 -13.65 -20.06
C PHE A 111 15.06 -13.48 -20.66
N SER A 112 16.02 -12.89 -19.94
CA SER A 112 17.40 -12.77 -20.42
C SER A 112 18.08 -14.14 -20.63
N LEU A 113 17.86 -15.09 -19.72
CA LEU A 113 18.38 -16.46 -19.83
C LEU A 113 17.75 -17.22 -20.99
N PHE A 114 16.42 -17.15 -21.10
CA PHE A 114 15.71 -17.82 -22.18
C PHE A 114 16.07 -17.22 -23.55
N ASN A 115 16.23 -15.90 -23.62
CA ASN A 115 16.72 -15.21 -24.82
C ASN A 115 18.11 -15.71 -25.25
N PHE A 116 19.05 -15.83 -24.29
CA PHE A 116 20.39 -16.35 -24.55
C PHE A 116 20.33 -17.78 -25.11
N ILE A 117 19.52 -18.66 -24.52
CA ILE A 117 19.34 -20.04 -25.01
C ILE A 117 18.76 -20.05 -26.43
N LEU A 118 17.66 -19.32 -26.67
CA LEU A 118 17.02 -19.27 -27.98
C LEU A 118 17.92 -18.70 -29.06
N LYS A 119 18.75 -17.70 -28.73
CA LYS A 119 19.66 -17.09 -29.70
C LYS A 119 20.68 -18.07 -30.27
N ASN A 120 21.03 -19.13 -29.54
CA ASN A 120 21.98 -20.14 -30.01
C ASN A 120 21.41 -21.05 -31.12
N PHE A 121 20.09 -21.04 -31.35
CA PHE A 121 19.43 -21.88 -32.36
C PHE A 121 18.93 -21.05 -33.56
N GLU A 122 19.36 -21.43 -34.76
CA GLU A 122 19.09 -20.66 -35.99
C GLU A 122 17.60 -20.56 -36.29
N SER A 123 16.88 -21.67 -36.09
CA SER A 123 15.43 -21.77 -36.29
C SER A 123 14.62 -20.81 -35.40
N THR A 124 15.09 -20.48 -34.20
CA THR A 124 14.34 -19.68 -33.20
C THR A 124 14.84 -18.24 -33.07
N PHE A 125 15.72 -17.77 -33.98
CA PHE A 125 16.28 -16.41 -33.92
C PHE A 125 15.21 -15.31 -33.93
N TRP A 126 14.15 -15.46 -34.75
CA TRP A 126 13.06 -14.49 -34.81
C TRP A 126 12.34 -14.34 -33.46
N LEU A 127 12.11 -15.47 -32.76
CA LEU A 127 11.50 -15.50 -31.44
C LEU A 127 12.43 -14.88 -30.41
N SER A 128 13.72 -15.17 -30.51
CA SER A 128 14.75 -14.57 -29.67
C SER A 128 14.75 -13.04 -29.81
N ARG A 129 14.62 -12.50 -31.02
CA ARG A 129 14.51 -11.04 -31.25
C ARG A 129 13.26 -10.43 -30.60
N ILE A 130 12.10 -11.07 -30.75
CA ILE A 130 10.86 -10.61 -30.10
C ILE A 130 11.04 -10.62 -28.59
N LEU A 131 11.58 -11.70 -28.04
CA LEU A 131 11.77 -11.83 -26.60
C LEU A 131 12.79 -10.83 -26.04
N PHE A 132 13.85 -10.53 -26.79
CA PHE A 132 14.82 -9.48 -26.43
C PHE A 132 14.17 -8.09 -26.42
N ALA A 133 13.33 -7.79 -27.41
CA ALA A 133 12.58 -6.54 -27.46
C ALA A 133 11.63 -6.41 -26.27
N CYS A 134 10.86 -7.45 -25.97
CA CYS A 134 9.99 -7.51 -24.79
C CYS A 134 10.78 -7.40 -23.48
N ASN A 135 12.00 -7.92 -23.42
CA ASN A 135 12.88 -7.81 -22.25
C ASN A 135 13.26 -6.35 -21.92
N SER A 136 13.10 -5.41 -22.86
CA SER A 136 13.30 -3.99 -22.58
C SER A 136 12.30 -3.44 -21.57
N ILE A 137 11.07 -3.97 -21.57
CA ILE A 137 9.98 -3.52 -20.68
C ILE A 137 10.38 -3.67 -19.19
N PRO A 138 10.76 -4.86 -18.68
CA PRO A 138 11.16 -5.01 -17.29
C PRO A 138 12.45 -4.24 -16.94
N VAL A 139 13.40 -4.07 -17.89
CA VAL A 139 14.59 -3.21 -17.69
C VAL A 139 14.19 -1.79 -17.32
N TYR A 140 13.22 -1.20 -18.03
CA TYR A 140 12.73 0.14 -17.73
C TYR A 140 11.85 0.18 -16.48
N PHE A 141 11.01 -0.83 -16.25
CA PHE A 141 10.18 -0.88 -15.03
C PHE A 141 11.02 -0.87 -13.75
N GLN A 142 12.22 -1.45 -13.79
CA GLN A 142 13.15 -1.42 -12.66
C GLN A 142 13.55 0.00 -12.23
N LEU A 143 13.52 0.99 -13.14
CA LEU A 143 13.79 2.39 -12.79
C LEU A 143 12.76 2.96 -11.82
N PHE A 144 11.50 2.48 -11.86
CA PHE A 144 10.48 2.92 -10.91
C PHE A 144 10.81 2.53 -9.46
N ARG A 145 11.56 1.44 -9.22
CA ARG A 145 12.01 1.06 -7.86
C ARG A 145 12.79 2.21 -7.20
N TYR A 146 13.56 2.96 -7.98
CA TYR A 146 14.36 4.09 -7.50
C TYR A 146 13.53 5.34 -7.23
N TYR A 147 12.33 5.45 -7.79
CA TYR A 147 11.46 6.61 -7.55
C TYR A 147 10.94 6.65 -6.11
N HIS A 148 10.88 5.52 -5.41
CA HIS A 148 10.56 5.46 -3.97
C HIS A 148 11.49 6.33 -3.12
N ALA A 149 12.74 6.52 -3.53
CA ALA A 149 13.70 7.34 -2.78
C ALA A 149 13.39 8.85 -2.85
N SER A 150 12.63 9.29 -3.85
CA SER A 150 12.25 10.69 -3.97
C SER A 150 11.02 11.00 -3.13
N ILE A 151 11.12 12.01 -2.27
CA ILE A 151 10.02 12.50 -1.43
C ILE A 151 8.82 12.94 -2.29
N LYS A 152 9.05 13.44 -3.51
CA LYS A 152 8.00 13.94 -4.40
C LYS A 152 7.35 12.85 -5.26
N LEU A 153 8.13 11.84 -5.66
CA LEU A 153 7.67 10.79 -6.59
C LEU A 153 7.24 9.51 -5.87
N GLY A 154 7.86 9.20 -4.73
CA GLY A 154 7.60 7.97 -3.98
C GLY A 154 6.13 7.82 -3.56
N PRO A 155 5.49 8.82 -2.92
CA PRO A 155 4.07 8.73 -2.58
C PRO A 155 3.17 8.56 -3.81
N LYS A 156 3.51 9.17 -4.94
CA LYS A 156 2.76 9.02 -6.20
C LYS A 156 2.87 7.61 -6.78
N LEU A 157 4.03 6.97 -6.64
CA LEU A 157 4.24 5.60 -7.06
C LEU A 157 3.46 4.62 -6.18
N VAL A 158 3.41 4.84 -4.86
CA VAL A 158 2.58 4.04 -3.94
C VAL A 158 1.10 4.15 -4.31
N ILE A 159 0.63 5.36 -4.58
CA ILE A 159 -0.72 5.63 -5.07
C ILE A 159 -1.01 4.83 -6.35
N LEU A 160 -0.08 4.81 -7.31
CA LEU A 160 -0.22 4.04 -8.56
C LEU A 160 -0.31 2.54 -8.30
N THR A 161 0.55 1.98 -7.45
CA THR A 161 0.56 0.52 -7.18
C THR A 161 -0.69 0.07 -6.43
N ASP A 162 -1.15 0.87 -5.48
CA ASP A 162 -2.29 0.52 -4.64
C ASP A 162 -3.63 0.63 -5.39
N MET A 163 -3.69 1.39 -6.49
CA MET A 163 -4.87 1.47 -7.35
C MET A 163 -4.98 0.36 -8.40
N LEU A 164 -3.90 -0.34 -8.72
CA LEU A 164 -3.91 -1.36 -9.77
C LEU A 164 -4.98 -2.46 -9.56
N PRO A 165 -5.22 -3.01 -8.35
CA PRO A 165 -6.25 -4.03 -8.15
C PRO A 165 -7.68 -3.53 -8.42
N GLU A 166 -7.95 -2.28 -8.06
CA GLU A 166 -9.26 -1.62 -8.29
C GLU A 166 -9.47 -1.39 -9.79
N ILE A 167 -8.45 -0.88 -10.48
CA ILE A 167 -8.48 -0.71 -11.94
C ILE A 167 -8.64 -2.05 -12.65
N LEU A 168 -7.94 -3.09 -12.20
CA LEU A 168 -8.04 -4.42 -12.80
C LEU A 168 -9.46 -4.98 -12.70
N THR A 169 -10.12 -4.79 -11.55
CA THR A 169 -11.52 -5.22 -11.34
C THR A 169 -12.46 -4.52 -12.33
N PHE A 170 -12.26 -3.23 -12.57
CA PHE A 170 -13.04 -2.49 -13.57
C PHE A 170 -12.73 -2.94 -15.01
N VAL A 171 -11.45 -3.10 -15.36
CA VAL A 171 -11.04 -3.56 -16.70
C VAL A 171 -11.62 -4.94 -17.01
N LEU A 172 -11.76 -5.82 -16.02
CA LEU A 172 -12.45 -7.11 -16.19
C LEU A 172 -13.95 -6.93 -16.48
N LEU A 173 -14.62 -5.98 -15.84
CA LEU A 173 -16.01 -5.64 -16.15
C LEU A 173 -16.14 -5.11 -17.58
N LEU A 174 -15.25 -4.19 -17.99
CA LEU A 174 -15.21 -3.67 -19.36
C LEU A 174 -14.97 -4.81 -20.37
N ALA A 175 -14.08 -5.76 -20.06
CA ALA A 175 -13.79 -6.90 -20.91
C ALA A 175 -15.02 -7.77 -21.19
N ILE A 176 -15.95 -7.92 -20.23
CA ILE A 176 -17.21 -8.65 -20.44
C ILE A 176 -18.08 -7.97 -21.50
N PHE A 177 -18.23 -6.64 -21.42
CA PHE A 177 -19.00 -5.88 -22.42
C PHE A 177 -18.31 -5.88 -23.79
N MET A 178 -16.99 -5.74 -23.82
CA MET A 178 -16.21 -5.83 -25.07
C MET A 178 -16.37 -7.21 -25.72
N LEU A 179 -16.32 -8.28 -24.94
CA LEU A 179 -16.52 -9.65 -25.44
C LEU A 179 -17.92 -9.86 -26.03
N ALA A 180 -18.96 -9.39 -25.33
CA ALA A 180 -20.33 -9.53 -25.79
C ALA A 180 -20.54 -8.83 -27.15
N TYR A 181 -20.05 -7.60 -27.27
CA TYR A 181 -20.11 -6.85 -28.52
C TYR A 181 -19.21 -7.46 -29.61
N GLY A 182 -17.97 -7.83 -29.29
CA GLY A 182 -17.01 -8.41 -30.24
C GLY A 182 -17.47 -9.72 -30.85
N VAL A 183 -18.10 -10.60 -30.07
CA VAL A 183 -18.70 -11.83 -30.58
C VAL A 183 -19.92 -11.51 -31.46
N ALA A 184 -20.80 -10.60 -31.03
CA ALA A 184 -21.99 -10.22 -31.78
C ALA A 184 -21.66 -9.52 -33.11
N SER A 185 -20.65 -8.64 -33.14
CA SER A 185 -20.21 -7.95 -34.34
C SER A 185 -19.56 -8.91 -35.33
N GLN A 186 -18.67 -9.80 -34.87
CA GLN A 186 -18.03 -10.78 -35.74
C GLN A 186 -18.99 -11.82 -36.32
N ALA A 187 -20.05 -12.17 -35.58
CA ALA A 187 -21.11 -13.06 -36.09
C ALA A 187 -21.89 -12.43 -37.26
N LEU A 188 -22.04 -11.10 -37.28
CA LEU A 188 -22.80 -10.38 -38.30
C LEU A 188 -21.93 -9.89 -39.48
N ILE A 189 -20.65 -9.57 -39.25
CA ILE A 189 -19.70 -9.14 -40.29
C ILE A 189 -19.22 -10.33 -41.13
N ASN A 190 -19.06 -11.50 -40.52
CA ASN A 190 -18.56 -12.70 -41.19
C ASN A 190 -19.38 -13.95 -40.82
N PRO A 191 -20.63 -14.07 -41.32
CA PRO A 191 -21.55 -15.15 -40.95
C PRO A 191 -21.07 -16.55 -41.38
N TYR A 192 -20.30 -16.64 -42.47
CA TYR A 192 -19.80 -17.91 -43.04
C TYR A 192 -18.30 -18.13 -42.79
N ARG A 193 -17.80 -17.73 -41.61
CA ARG A 193 -16.37 -17.88 -41.23
C ARG A 193 -15.97 -19.35 -41.09
N ARG A 194 -14.82 -19.74 -41.65
CA ARG A 194 -14.26 -21.09 -41.50
C ARG A 194 -13.76 -21.35 -40.08
N HIS A 195 -14.02 -22.55 -39.56
CA HIS A 195 -13.40 -23.00 -38.32
C HIS A 195 -12.00 -23.59 -38.60
N GLU A 196 -11.03 -22.70 -38.79
CA GLU A 196 -9.62 -23.09 -38.97
C GLU A 196 -8.82 -22.72 -37.72
N TRP A 197 -8.14 -23.70 -37.11
CA TRP A 197 -7.28 -23.49 -35.93
C TRP A 197 -6.11 -22.52 -36.23
N SER A 198 -5.64 -22.47 -37.48
CA SER A 198 -4.65 -21.50 -37.96
C SER A 198 -5.14 -20.05 -37.89
N GLY A 199 -6.46 -19.83 -37.99
CA GLY A 199 -7.09 -18.51 -37.93
C GLY A 199 -7.46 -18.04 -36.52
N PHE A 200 -7.29 -18.87 -35.50
CA PHE A 200 -7.66 -18.53 -34.12
C PHE A 200 -7.01 -17.24 -33.58
N PRO A 201 -5.71 -16.95 -33.83
CA PRO A 201 -5.12 -15.67 -33.42
C PRO A 201 -5.79 -14.45 -34.08
N GLY A 202 -6.18 -14.58 -35.34
CA GLY A 202 -6.95 -13.55 -36.05
C GLY A 202 -8.36 -13.40 -35.49
N LEU A 203 -9.01 -14.49 -35.10
CA LEU A 203 -10.32 -14.46 -34.44
C LEU A 203 -10.25 -13.72 -33.09
N LEU A 204 -9.19 -13.91 -32.30
CA LEU A 204 -9.01 -13.17 -31.05
C LEU A 204 -8.78 -11.68 -31.29
N TYR A 205 -8.00 -11.33 -32.31
CA TYR A 205 -7.80 -9.93 -32.73
C TYR A 205 -9.14 -9.28 -33.07
N ASP A 206 -9.93 -9.96 -33.90
CA ASP A 206 -11.23 -9.52 -34.41
C ASP A 206 -12.27 -9.33 -33.29
N ILE A 207 -12.26 -10.20 -32.27
CA ILE A 207 -13.23 -10.18 -31.16
C ILE A 207 -12.82 -9.20 -30.06
N PHE A 208 -11.54 -9.10 -29.71
CA PHE A 208 -11.09 -8.29 -28.58
C PHE A 208 -10.47 -6.96 -29.00
N LEU A 209 -9.56 -6.99 -29.97
CA LEU A 209 -8.74 -5.82 -30.28
C LEU A 209 -9.52 -4.78 -31.08
N LEU A 210 -10.38 -5.21 -32.01
CA LEU A 210 -11.22 -4.30 -32.79
C LEU A 210 -12.16 -3.47 -31.87
N PRO A 211 -13.00 -4.06 -30.99
CA PRO A 211 -13.78 -3.28 -30.02
C PRO A 211 -12.93 -2.40 -29.11
N TYR A 212 -11.76 -2.89 -28.69
CA TYR A 212 -10.86 -2.12 -27.84
C TYR A 212 -10.40 -0.81 -28.51
N TRP A 213 -9.99 -0.84 -29.78
CA TRP A 213 -9.61 0.38 -30.52
C TRP A 213 -10.80 1.32 -30.74
N GLN A 214 -11.99 0.77 -30.97
CA GLN A 214 -13.23 1.54 -31.12
C GLN A 214 -13.55 2.36 -29.87
N MET A 215 -13.29 1.83 -28.67
CA MET A 215 -13.41 2.57 -27.41
C MET A 215 -12.55 3.85 -27.40
N TYR A 216 -11.35 3.81 -27.97
CA TYR A 216 -10.45 4.97 -28.06
C TYR A 216 -10.73 5.90 -29.25
N GLY A 217 -11.75 5.61 -30.05
CA GLY A 217 -12.21 6.45 -31.15
C GLY A 217 -11.73 6.03 -32.54
N GLU A 218 -10.95 4.96 -32.67
CA GLU A 218 -10.59 4.38 -33.96
C GLU A 218 -11.70 3.41 -34.40
N LEU A 219 -12.73 3.96 -35.06
CA LEU A 219 -13.96 3.23 -35.37
C LEU A 219 -13.81 2.17 -36.48
N SER A 220 -12.81 2.31 -37.36
CA SER A 220 -12.54 1.43 -38.51
C SER A 220 -13.81 0.96 -39.23
N LEU A 221 -14.65 1.92 -39.66
CA LEU A 221 -15.97 1.64 -40.25
C LEU A 221 -15.89 0.74 -41.49
N ASP A 222 -14.79 0.79 -42.23
CA ASP A 222 -14.57 -0.06 -43.40
C ASP A 222 -14.50 -1.54 -43.04
N GLU A 223 -13.97 -1.88 -41.86
CA GLU A 223 -13.89 -3.25 -41.34
C GLU A 223 -15.22 -3.75 -40.77
N LEU A 224 -16.16 -2.85 -40.47
CA LEU A 224 -17.51 -3.15 -40.01
C LEU A 224 -18.50 -3.39 -41.16
N THR A 225 -18.03 -3.27 -42.40
CA THR A 225 -18.82 -3.67 -43.57
C THR A 225 -18.87 -5.19 -43.67
N ILE A 226 -20.02 -5.71 -44.06
CA ILE A 226 -20.19 -7.15 -44.22
C ILE A 226 -19.28 -7.62 -45.34
N LYS A 227 -18.48 -8.66 -45.07
CA LYS A 227 -17.57 -9.21 -46.08
C LYS A 227 -18.37 -9.79 -47.23
N ASP A 228 -17.96 -9.49 -48.46
CA ASP A 228 -18.61 -10.01 -49.66
C ASP A 228 -18.48 -11.54 -49.72
N VAL A 229 -19.57 -12.24 -49.43
CA VAL A 229 -19.68 -13.70 -49.57
C VAL A 229 -20.45 -13.98 -50.87
N PRO A 230 -19.97 -14.86 -51.77
CA PRO A 230 -20.70 -15.18 -52.99
C PRO A 230 -21.98 -15.97 -52.70
N PRO A 231 -23.06 -15.79 -53.50
CA PRO A 231 -24.25 -16.63 -53.39
C PRO A 231 -23.97 -18.07 -53.86
N CYS A 232 -24.57 -19.05 -53.19
CA CYS A 232 -24.39 -20.46 -53.56
C CYS A 232 -24.98 -20.80 -54.92
N SER A 233 -24.30 -21.66 -55.67
CA SER A 233 -24.91 -22.32 -56.84
C SER A 233 -25.92 -23.39 -56.38
N VAL A 234 -26.90 -23.72 -57.22
CA VAL A 234 -27.98 -24.68 -56.90
C VAL A 234 -27.46 -26.09 -56.54
N ASN A 235 -26.21 -26.40 -56.91
CA ASN A 235 -25.54 -27.68 -56.63
C ASN A 235 -24.43 -27.58 -55.56
N ALA A 236 -24.37 -26.49 -54.79
CA ALA A 236 -23.36 -26.32 -53.75
C ALA A 236 -23.53 -27.34 -52.62
N THR A 237 -22.44 -27.97 -52.19
CA THR A 237 -22.41 -28.82 -50.99
C THR A 237 -22.33 -27.94 -49.74
N PHE A 238 -22.66 -28.48 -48.57
CA PHE A 238 -22.61 -27.74 -47.29
C PHE A 238 -21.19 -27.28 -46.90
N GLU A 239 -20.16 -27.69 -47.66
CA GLU A 239 -18.76 -27.28 -47.49
C GLU A 239 -18.37 -26.05 -48.33
N ASP A 240 -19.23 -25.59 -49.25
CA ASP A 240 -19.01 -24.36 -50.01
C ASP A 240 -19.37 -23.13 -49.18
N TYR A 241 -18.42 -22.19 -49.07
CA TYR A 241 -18.53 -20.97 -48.26
C TYR A 241 -19.30 -19.89 -49.02
N CYS A 242 -20.60 -20.14 -49.15
CA CYS A 242 -21.53 -19.30 -49.86
C CYS A 242 -22.82 -19.19 -49.06
N TYR A 243 -23.59 -18.13 -49.31
CA TYR A 243 -24.90 -17.95 -48.66
C TYR A 243 -26.02 -18.30 -49.62
N ARG A 244 -27.14 -18.79 -49.07
CA ARG A 244 -28.32 -19.14 -49.87
C ARG A 244 -29.31 -17.97 -49.89
N THR A 245 -29.53 -17.40 -51.08
CA THR A 245 -30.33 -16.18 -51.30
C THR A 245 -31.83 -16.35 -51.05
N ASP A 246 -32.33 -17.58 -51.02
CA ASP A 246 -33.71 -17.99 -50.69
C ASP A 246 -33.98 -18.05 -49.18
N ILE A 247 -32.94 -18.22 -48.34
CA ILE A 247 -33.05 -18.35 -46.88
C ILE A 247 -32.61 -17.06 -46.16
N GLU A 248 -31.52 -16.44 -46.62
CA GLU A 248 -30.85 -15.35 -45.92
C GLU A 248 -30.49 -14.21 -46.87
N ARG A 249 -30.79 -12.97 -46.46
CA ARG A 249 -30.35 -11.75 -47.15
C ARG A 249 -29.33 -11.03 -46.30
N ILE A 250 -28.06 -11.18 -46.66
CA ILE A 250 -26.93 -10.60 -45.93
C ILE A 250 -27.04 -9.07 -45.82
N GLU A 251 -27.63 -8.40 -46.82
CA GLU A 251 -27.84 -6.94 -46.81
C GLU A 251 -28.67 -6.44 -45.63
N ASP A 252 -29.54 -7.28 -45.04
CA ASP A 252 -30.39 -6.89 -43.91
C ASP A 252 -29.56 -6.59 -42.65
N TYR A 253 -28.40 -7.24 -42.49
CA TYR A 253 -27.50 -7.00 -41.35
C TYR A 253 -26.78 -5.65 -41.42
N ARG A 254 -26.73 -5.02 -42.60
CA ARG A 254 -26.00 -3.76 -42.82
C ARG A 254 -26.54 -2.64 -41.95
N TYR A 255 -27.83 -2.64 -41.65
CA TYR A 255 -28.47 -1.62 -40.80
C TYR A 255 -28.30 -1.91 -39.31
N VAL A 256 -28.08 -3.17 -38.92
CA VAL A 256 -27.92 -3.58 -37.53
C VAL A 256 -26.53 -3.22 -37.01
N MET A 257 -25.49 -3.33 -37.84
CA MET A 257 -24.10 -3.03 -37.45
C MET A 257 -23.89 -1.60 -36.91
N PRO A 258 -24.30 -0.53 -37.61
CA PRO A 258 -24.17 0.84 -37.08
C PRO A 258 -24.93 1.07 -35.78
N VAL A 259 -26.11 0.45 -35.62
CA VAL A 259 -26.91 0.54 -34.39
C VAL A 259 -26.21 -0.16 -33.23
N LEU A 260 -25.66 -1.35 -33.48
CA LEU A 260 -24.91 -2.11 -32.48
C LEU A 260 -23.63 -1.37 -32.05
N LEU A 261 -22.91 -0.77 -33.00
CA LEU A 261 -21.76 0.11 -32.73
C LEU A 261 -22.17 1.32 -31.89
N ALA A 262 -23.25 2.01 -32.25
CA ALA A 262 -23.73 3.18 -31.51
C ALA A 262 -24.10 2.84 -30.06
N LEU A 263 -24.79 1.71 -29.85
CA LEU A 263 -25.10 1.20 -28.50
C LEU A 263 -23.82 0.83 -27.74
N TYR A 264 -22.87 0.14 -28.37
CA TYR A 264 -21.59 -0.19 -27.75
C TYR A 264 -20.84 1.07 -27.31
N MET A 265 -20.71 2.07 -28.19
CA MET A 265 -20.05 3.34 -27.88
C MET A 265 -20.75 4.09 -26.74
N LEU A 266 -22.08 4.05 -26.68
CA LEU A 266 -22.84 4.65 -25.58
C LEU A 266 -22.53 3.94 -24.25
N PHE A 267 -22.58 2.61 -24.19
CA PHE A 267 -22.30 1.89 -22.95
C PHE A 267 -20.82 1.96 -22.56
N ALA A 268 -19.89 1.73 -23.49
CA ALA A 268 -18.46 1.72 -23.21
C ALA A 268 -17.94 3.13 -22.87
N ASN A 269 -18.17 4.12 -23.73
CA ASN A 269 -17.54 5.43 -23.56
C ASN A 269 -18.33 6.37 -22.67
N VAL A 270 -19.66 6.41 -22.80
CA VAL A 270 -20.47 7.36 -22.02
C VAL A 270 -20.75 6.84 -20.62
N LEU A 271 -20.96 5.53 -20.45
CA LEU A 271 -21.29 4.95 -19.14
C LEU A 271 -20.04 4.37 -18.44
N LEU A 272 -19.37 3.38 -19.04
CA LEU A 272 -18.30 2.64 -18.37
C LEU A 272 -17.05 3.49 -18.17
N MET A 273 -16.51 4.13 -19.21
CA MET A 273 -15.29 4.94 -19.07
C MET A 273 -15.47 6.12 -18.11
N ASN A 274 -16.63 6.78 -18.12
CA ASN A 274 -16.93 7.87 -17.17
C ASN A 274 -17.08 7.35 -15.73
N LEU A 275 -17.67 6.17 -15.54
CA LEU A 275 -17.72 5.51 -14.24
C LEU A 275 -16.30 5.13 -13.76
N LEU A 276 -15.43 4.61 -14.64
CA LEU A 276 -14.04 4.31 -14.31
C LEU A 276 -13.30 5.55 -13.80
N ILE A 277 -13.44 6.68 -14.50
CA ILE A 277 -12.82 7.94 -14.10
C ILE A 277 -13.33 8.37 -12.71
N ALA A 278 -14.64 8.25 -12.46
CA ALA A 278 -15.24 8.60 -11.17
C ALA A 278 -14.74 7.70 -10.02
N VAL A 279 -14.70 6.38 -10.23
CA VAL A 279 -14.18 5.42 -9.26
C VAL A 279 -12.70 5.67 -9.01
N PHE A 280 -11.91 5.88 -10.07
CA PHE A 280 -10.49 6.18 -9.95
C PHE A 280 -10.26 7.45 -9.13
N SER A 281 -11.06 8.51 -9.34
CA SER A 281 -10.97 9.73 -8.55
C SER A 281 -11.28 9.50 -7.07
N SER A 282 -12.35 8.76 -6.77
CA SER A 282 -12.75 8.47 -5.38
C SER A 282 -11.72 7.61 -4.65
N VAL A 283 -11.21 6.55 -5.31
CA VAL A 283 -10.16 5.68 -4.77
C VAL A 283 -8.86 6.45 -4.62
N PHE A 284 -8.55 7.34 -5.58
CA PHE A 284 -7.37 8.21 -5.51
C PHE A 284 -7.36 9.07 -4.25
N GLU A 285 -8.46 9.74 -3.93
CA GLU A 285 -8.55 10.56 -2.72
C GLU A 285 -8.37 9.74 -1.44
N GLN A 286 -9.00 8.56 -1.38
CA GLN A 286 -8.89 7.66 -0.22
C GLN A 286 -7.45 7.21 0.01
N ILE A 287 -6.78 6.73 -1.04
CA ILE A 287 -5.39 6.25 -0.96
C ILE A 287 -4.42 7.41 -0.72
N HIS A 288 -4.65 8.55 -1.36
CA HIS A 288 -3.79 9.74 -1.22
C HIS A 288 -3.67 10.18 0.23
N ASN A 289 -4.77 10.17 0.99
CA ASN A 289 -4.79 10.54 2.41
C ASN A 289 -3.88 9.66 3.29
N ASN A 290 -3.68 8.39 2.95
CA ASN A 290 -2.82 7.45 3.70
C ASN A 290 -1.44 7.23 3.04
N SER A 291 -1.25 7.64 1.79
CA SER A 291 -0.07 7.34 0.97
C SER A 291 1.25 7.77 1.61
N MET A 292 1.25 8.87 2.37
CA MET A 292 2.45 9.37 3.04
C MET A 292 2.94 8.46 4.17
N GLY A 293 2.01 7.80 4.87
CA GLY A 293 2.34 6.81 5.91
C GLY A 293 2.95 5.56 5.30
N VAL A 294 2.33 5.03 4.25
CA VAL A 294 2.80 3.84 3.52
C VAL A 294 4.17 4.10 2.88
N TRP A 295 4.34 5.25 2.21
CA TRP A 295 5.62 5.62 1.61
C TRP A 295 6.76 5.71 2.64
N LYS A 296 6.50 6.26 3.84
CA LYS A 296 7.53 6.28 4.91
C LYS A 296 7.98 4.88 5.31
N TRP A 297 7.07 3.92 5.36
CA TRP A 297 7.40 2.53 5.68
C TRP A 297 8.21 1.87 4.56
N GLU A 298 7.79 2.06 3.31
CA GLU A 298 8.53 1.58 2.13
C GLU A 298 9.93 2.22 2.02
N MET A 299 10.06 3.50 2.36
CA MET A 299 11.36 4.18 2.38
C MET A 299 12.28 3.61 3.45
N CYS A 300 11.77 3.29 4.64
CA CYS A 300 12.55 2.62 5.69
C CYS A 300 13.01 1.23 5.24
N ARG A 301 12.14 0.47 4.58
CA ARG A 301 12.47 -0.84 4.00
C ARG A 301 13.55 -0.73 2.93
N LEU A 302 13.40 0.22 2.00
CA LEU A 302 14.38 0.50 0.96
C LEU A 302 15.77 0.83 1.57
N MET A 303 15.79 1.64 2.62
CA MET A 303 17.03 1.99 3.31
C MET A 303 17.69 0.76 3.96
N GLU A 304 16.92 -0.14 4.59
CA GLU A 304 17.44 -1.39 5.14
C GLU A 304 18.03 -2.30 4.05
N ASP A 305 17.38 -2.39 2.89
CA ASP A 305 17.88 -3.17 1.75
C ASP A 305 19.22 -2.61 1.22
N PHE A 306 19.33 -1.29 1.05
CA PHE A 306 20.58 -0.65 0.59
C PHE A 306 21.71 -0.68 1.62
N ASP A 307 21.40 -0.74 2.91
CA ASP A 307 22.40 -0.94 3.96
C ASP A 307 23.08 -2.31 3.82
N GLN A 308 22.29 -3.35 3.55
CA GLN A 308 22.75 -4.74 3.38
C GLN A 308 23.41 -5.01 2.01
N ARG A 309 23.12 -4.18 0.99
CA ARG A 309 23.74 -4.29 -0.34
C ARG A 309 25.23 -3.97 -0.32
N THR A 310 25.92 -4.56 -1.29
CA THR A 310 27.35 -4.31 -1.56
C THR A 310 27.62 -2.86 -1.86
N THR A 311 28.83 -2.43 -1.51
CA THR A 311 29.29 -1.07 -1.78
C THR A 311 29.46 -0.78 -3.27
N LEU A 312 29.93 -1.77 -4.03
CA LEU A 312 30.07 -1.65 -5.47
C LEU A 312 28.76 -2.03 -6.19
N ALA A 313 28.34 -1.17 -7.11
CA ALA A 313 27.23 -1.44 -8.00
C ALA A 313 27.64 -2.41 -9.14
N PRO A 314 26.70 -3.13 -9.76
CA PRO A 314 26.96 -3.92 -10.98
C PRO A 314 27.59 -3.04 -12.09
N PRO A 315 28.51 -3.55 -12.92
CA PRO A 315 29.05 -4.92 -13.00
C PRO A 315 30.21 -5.17 -12.02
N PHE A 316 30.77 -4.12 -11.40
CA PHE A 316 31.98 -4.20 -10.57
C PHE A 316 31.77 -4.96 -9.26
N ASN A 317 30.52 -5.17 -8.86
CA ASN A 317 30.14 -5.97 -7.70
C ASN A 317 30.68 -7.41 -7.73
N ILE A 318 30.99 -7.97 -8.90
CA ILE A 318 31.51 -9.34 -9.01
C ILE A 318 32.77 -9.57 -8.15
N LEU A 319 33.65 -8.57 -8.04
CA LEU A 319 34.86 -8.66 -7.22
C LEU A 319 34.56 -8.73 -5.73
N GLU A 320 33.58 -7.93 -5.27
CA GLU A 320 33.14 -7.92 -3.88
C GLU A 320 32.49 -9.26 -3.51
N GLN A 321 31.68 -9.82 -4.41
CA GLN A 321 31.08 -11.14 -4.23
C GLN A 321 32.12 -12.26 -4.16
N ILE A 322 33.11 -12.27 -5.05
CA ILE A 322 34.20 -13.25 -5.03
C ILE A 322 34.98 -13.15 -3.71
N TYR A 323 35.28 -11.93 -3.26
CA TYR A 323 35.94 -11.70 -1.97
C TYR A 323 35.12 -12.23 -0.79
N PHE A 324 33.82 -11.97 -0.74
CA PHE A 324 32.94 -12.48 0.32
C PHE A 324 32.83 -14.01 0.30
N LEU A 325 32.70 -14.62 -0.87
CA LEU A 325 32.67 -16.07 -1.02
C LEU A 325 33.98 -16.70 -0.52
N LEU A 326 35.13 -16.14 -0.94
CA LEU A 326 36.45 -16.60 -0.51
C LEU A 326 36.67 -16.42 1.00
N LYS A 327 36.23 -15.29 1.57
CA LYS A 327 36.30 -15.04 3.01
C LYS A 327 35.39 -15.98 3.79
N SER A 328 34.21 -16.29 3.28
CA SER A 328 33.25 -17.19 3.91
C SER A 328 33.73 -18.64 3.87
N THR A 329 34.31 -19.10 2.76
CA THR A 329 34.93 -20.43 2.68
C THR A 329 36.14 -20.52 3.59
N TRP A 330 37.00 -19.50 3.59
CA TRP A 330 38.15 -19.41 4.50
C TRP A 330 37.73 -19.45 5.98
N LYS A 331 36.71 -18.68 6.39
CA LYS A 331 36.23 -18.70 7.78
C LYS A 331 35.65 -20.07 8.17
N ARG A 332 34.89 -20.73 7.28
CA ARG A 332 34.36 -22.08 7.53
C ARG A 332 35.46 -23.14 7.64
N CYS A 333 36.54 -22.99 6.87
CA CYS A 333 37.65 -23.95 6.87
C CYS A 333 38.70 -23.69 7.96
N CYS A 334 38.97 -22.43 8.33
CA CYS A 334 40.19 -22.06 9.06
C CYS A 334 39.98 -21.27 10.36
N ARG A 335 38.80 -20.72 10.67
CA ARG A 335 38.61 -19.84 11.86
C ARG A 335 37.37 -20.22 12.66
N ARG A 336 37.57 -20.85 13.82
CA ARG A 336 36.52 -21.38 14.72
C ARG A 336 36.18 -20.46 15.91
N GLU A 337 36.84 -19.32 16.02
CA GLU A 337 36.69 -18.42 17.18
C GLU A 337 35.55 -17.41 16.94
N LYS A 338 34.47 -17.54 17.73
CA LYS A 338 33.40 -16.53 17.80
C LYS A 338 33.96 -15.31 18.51
N GLU A 339 33.96 -14.16 17.84
CA GLU A 339 34.37 -12.88 18.44
C GLU A 339 33.46 -12.53 19.63
N ASP A 340 34.02 -11.93 20.70
CA ASP A 340 33.38 -11.45 21.93
C ASP A 340 32.23 -10.42 21.74
N LEU A 341 31.80 -10.18 20.50
CA LEU A 341 30.79 -9.20 20.13
C LEU A 341 29.44 -9.46 20.80
N ASP A 342 29.07 -10.72 21.01
CA ASP A 342 27.82 -11.10 21.68
C ASP A 342 27.79 -10.64 23.14
N LEU A 343 28.95 -10.57 23.81
CA LEU A 343 29.05 -10.14 25.20
C LEU A 343 28.88 -8.62 25.33
N TYR A 344 29.57 -7.85 24.48
CA TYR A 344 29.42 -6.39 24.40
C TYR A 344 28.01 -5.97 23.99
N LEU A 345 27.39 -6.69 23.04
CA LEU A 345 26.03 -6.41 22.59
C LEU A 345 25.02 -6.63 23.71
N ASN A 346 25.21 -7.66 24.55
CA ASN A 346 24.34 -7.92 25.70
C ASN A 346 24.42 -6.83 26.76
N GLU A 347 25.61 -6.32 27.07
CA GLU A 347 25.79 -5.23 28.03
C GLU A 347 25.16 -3.91 27.54
N ALA A 348 25.42 -3.54 26.28
CA ALA A 348 24.82 -2.36 25.66
C ALA A 348 23.27 -2.46 25.60
N ASN A 349 22.74 -3.63 25.22
CA ASN A 349 21.29 -3.87 25.18
C ASN A 349 20.64 -3.76 26.57
N LEU A 350 21.35 -4.15 27.63
CA LEU A 350 20.84 -4.03 29.00
C LEU A 350 20.68 -2.56 29.40
N SER A 351 21.70 -1.75 29.15
CA SER A 351 21.66 -0.30 29.39
C SER A 351 20.54 0.38 28.60
N LEU A 352 20.39 0.02 27.33
CA LEU A 352 19.37 0.57 26.44
C LEU A 352 17.94 0.21 26.89
N LYS A 353 17.73 -1.01 27.42
CA LYS A 353 16.45 -1.41 28.03
C LYS A 353 16.10 -0.62 29.29
N VAL A 354 17.08 -0.28 30.13
CA VAL A 354 16.84 0.55 31.32
C VAL A 354 16.46 1.98 30.91
N PHE A 355 17.16 2.51 29.91
CA PHE A 355 16.83 3.81 29.32
C PHE A 355 15.40 3.83 28.75
N GLU A 356 15.05 2.85 27.92
CA GLU A 356 13.71 2.71 27.33
C GLU A 356 12.61 2.66 28.40
N LYS A 357 12.80 1.83 29.45
CA LYS A 357 11.86 1.75 30.58
C LYS A 357 11.68 3.08 31.30
N THR A 358 12.75 3.85 31.45
CA THR A 358 12.72 5.17 32.09
C THR A 358 11.97 6.18 31.23
N CYS A 359 12.22 6.19 29.91
CA CYS A 359 11.45 7.04 28.99
C CYS A 359 9.97 6.66 28.95
N LEU A 360 9.66 5.37 28.95
CA LEU A 360 8.29 4.86 28.99
C LEU A 360 7.57 5.28 30.27
N SER A 361 8.22 5.19 31.44
CA SER A 361 7.60 5.61 32.70
C SER A 361 7.29 7.11 32.73
N LEU A 362 8.22 7.94 32.22
CA LEU A 362 8.00 9.38 32.06
C LEU A 362 6.85 9.69 31.09
N PHE A 363 6.78 8.98 29.97
CA PHE A 363 5.69 9.12 29.01
C PHE A 363 4.33 8.78 29.64
N TRP A 364 4.23 7.65 30.34
CA TRP A 364 3.00 7.22 31.01
C TRP A 364 2.56 8.19 32.10
N SER A 365 3.50 8.67 32.91
CA SER A 365 3.23 9.71 33.92
C SER A 365 2.67 10.98 33.28
N ARG A 366 3.28 11.45 32.19
CA ARG A 366 2.81 12.63 31.44
C ARG A 366 1.42 12.41 30.83
N LYS A 367 1.17 11.24 30.26
CA LYS A 367 -0.14 10.89 29.68
C LYS A 367 -1.22 10.79 30.75
N GLN A 368 -0.90 10.26 31.92
CA GLN A 368 -1.81 10.21 33.06
C GLN A 368 -2.11 11.62 33.60
N SER A 369 -1.11 12.49 33.70
CA SER A 369 -1.33 13.90 34.04
C SER A 369 -2.28 14.57 33.04
N GLN A 370 -2.02 14.46 31.73
CA GLN A 370 -2.91 15.02 30.71
C GLN A 370 -4.33 14.46 30.77
N THR A 371 -4.48 13.18 31.10
CA THR A 371 -5.80 12.57 31.27
C THR A 371 -6.49 13.11 32.52
N ASN A 372 -5.78 13.26 33.63
CA ASN A 372 -6.28 13.86 34.87
C ASN A 372 -6.55 15.36 34.75
N ASP A 373 -5.83 16.06 33.87
CA ASP A 373 -6.00 17.49 33.58
C ASP A 373 -7.19 17.74 32.64
N ASN A 374 -7.67 16.70 31.94
CA ASN A 374 -8.83 16.80 31.07
C ASN A 374 -10.08 17.15 31.89
N ILE A 375 -10.86 18.11 31.40
CA ILE A 375 -11.99 18.68 32.16
C ILE A 375 -13.00 17.59 32.55
N THR A 376 -13.19 16.60 31.66
CA THR A 376 -14.11 15.47 31.86
C THR A 376 -13.69 14.57 33.03
N SER A 377 -12.40 14.28 33.18
CA SER A 377 -11.90 13.43 34.28
C SER A 377 -11.91 14.17 35.61
N ARG A 378 -11.62 15.48 35.61
CA ARG A 378 -11.76 16.34 36.79
C ARG A 378 -13.20 16.43 37.25
N LEU A 379 -14.14 16.60 36.31
CA LEU A 379 -15.57 16.63 36.61
C LEU A 379 -16.03 15.30 37.24
N LYS A 380 -15.60 14.17 36.64
CA LYS A 380 -15.88 12.83 37.19
C LYS A 380 -15.30 12.62 38.59
N THR A 381 -14.08 13.10 38.83
CA THR A 381 -13.44 13.01 40.16
C THR A 381 -14.16 13.88 41.19
N VAL A 382 -14.69 15.04 40.77
CA VAL A 382 -15.50 15.90 41.64
C VAL A 382 -16.84 15.22 41.93
N GLU A 383 -17.50 14.65 40.92
CA GLU A 383 -18.75 13.87 41.04
C GLU A 383 -18.58 12.70 42.04
N GLU A 384 -17.56 11.87 41.85
CA GLU A 384 -17.23 10.76 42.76
C GLU A 384 -16.95 11.22 44.19
N LYS A 385 -16.26 12.37 44.36
CA LYS A 385 -16.00 12.94 45.68
C LYS A 385 -17.25 13.52 46.33
N THR A 386 -18.14 14.16 45.56
CA THR A 386 -19.41 14.65 46.08
C THR A 386 -20.32 13.50 46.51
N ASP A 387 -20.36 12.40 45.74
CA ASP A 387 -21.14 11.20 46.09
C ASP A 387 -20.58 10.49 47.33
N ALA A 388 -19.25 10.41 47.46
CA ALA A 388 -18.59 9.87 48.65
C ALA A 388 -18.82 10.73 49.90
N ILE A 389 -19.00 12.05 49.75
CA ILE A 389 -19.40 12.94 50.85
C ILE A 389 -20.88 12.72 51.16
N LEU A 390 -21.75 12.66 50.14
CA LEU A 390 -23.19 12.48 50.32
C LEU A 390 -23.50 11.20 51.10
N SER A 391 -22.89 10.08 50.72
CA SER A 391 -23.04 8.79 51.39
C SER A 391 -22.55 8.76 52.84
N LYS A 392 -21.61 9.65 53.22
CA LYS A 392 -21.21 9.83 54.63
C LYS A 392 -22.17 10.72 55.42
N PHE A 393 -23.00 11.50 54.74
CA PHE A 393 -24.00 12.39 55.31
C PHE A 393 -25.41 11.81 55.29
N ASP A 394 -25.60 10.54 54.89
CA ASP A 394 -26.84 9.80 55.13
C ASP A 394 -27.00 9.58 56.65
N ILE A 395 -27.48 10.63 57.31
CA ILE A 395 -27.88 10.64 58.71
C ILE A 395 -29.18 9.81 58.80
N PRO A 396 -29.25 8.76 59.64
CA PRO A 396 -30.50 8.05 59.90
C PRO A 396 -31.57 9.04 60.37
N PRO A 397 -32.85 8.89 59.96
CA PRO A 397 -33.90 9.90 60.13
C PRO A 397 -34.36 10.18 61.57
N ASP A 398 -33.57 9.81 62.58
CA ASP A 398 -33.99 9.82 63.99
C ASP A 398 -33.62 11.11 64.73
N TRP A 399 -32.94 12.08 64.10
CA TRP A 399 -32.51 13.34 64.75
C TRP A 399 -33.24 14.59 64.25
N ILE A 400 -34.33 14.42 63.51
CA ILE A 400 -35.16 15.54 63.02
C ILE A 400 -36.44 15.57 63.84
N ASP A 401 -36.55 16.54 64.76
CA ASP A 401 -37.79 16.86 65.46
C ASP A 401 -38.83 17.34 64.42
N PRO A 402 -39.95 16.62 64.21
CA PRO A 402 -40.96 16.96 63.20
C PRO A 402 -41.65 18.31 63.46
N SER A 403 -41.46 18.92 64.63
CA SER A 403 -42.12 20.17 65.02
C SER A 403 -41.43 21.45 64.54
N LEU A 404 -40.21 21.37 63.98
CA LEU A 404 -39.40 22.54 63.57
C LEU A 404 -39.43 22.86 62.08
N VAL A 405 -40.20 22.15 61.27
CA VAL A 405 -40.32 22.39 59.81
C VAL A 405 -41.79 22.33 59.36
N PRO A 406 -42.48 23.48 59.17
CA PRO A 406 -43.76 23.46 58.48
C PRO A 406 -43.50 23.20 56.99
N ASN A 407 -44.08 22.12 56.46
CA ASN A 407 -44.04 21.69 55.05
C ASN A 407 -42.69 21.20 54.50
N TYR A 408 -42.06 20.21 55.14
CA TYR A 408 -41.19 19.31 54.39
C TYR A 408 -42.03 18.20 53.76
N GLN A 409 -42.59 18.47 52.58
CA GLN A 409 -43.00 17.37 51.70
C GLN A 409 -41.73 16.61 51.35
N THR A 410 -41.64 15.34 51.75
CA THR A 410 -40.72 14.36 51.19
C THR A 410 -41.07 14.16 49.71
N GLU A 411 -40.71 15.13 48.87
CA GLU A 411 -40.62 14.90 47.44
C GLU A 411 -39.49 13.89 47.25
N ASN A 412 -39.89 12.67 46.87
CA ASN A 412 -39.07 11.49 46.74
C ASN A 412 -37.87 11.78 45.82
N SER A 413 -36.71 12.09 46.41
CA SER A 413 -35.45 12.40 45.72
C SER A 413 -35.08 11.30 44.71
N HIS A 414 -35.41 10.06 45.06
CA HIS A 414 -35.25 8.89 44.22
C HIS A 414 -36.05 8.97 42.91
N ALA A 415 -37.29 9.48 42.93
CA ALA A 415 -38.11 9.62 41.73
C ALA A 415 -37.58 10.71 40.78
N LYS A 416 -37.00 11.78 41.33
CA LYS A 416 -36.37 12.88 40.56
C LYS A 416 -35.05 12.42 39.91
N ILE A 417 -34.25 11.63 40.64
CA ILE A 417 -33.01 11.02 40.14
C ILE A 417 -33.31 9.96 39.07
N GLN A 418 -34.35 9.14 39.26
CA GLN A 418 -34.79 8.20 38.22
C GLN A 418 -35.25 8.91 36.95
N ARG A 419 -35.93 10.05 37.06
CA ARG A 419 -36.34 10.87 35.90
C ARG A 419 -35.12 11.42 35.14
N ILE A 420 -34.11 11.89 35.85
CA ILE A 420 -32.84 12.40 35.27
C ILE A 420 -32.06 11.26 34.59
N LEU A 421 -32.04 10.07 35.19
CA LEU A 421 -31.40 8.88 34.59
C LEU A 421 -32.15 8.37 33.35
N THR A 422 -33.48 8.42 33.33
CA THR A 422 -34.28 8.06 32.15
C THR A 422 -34.12 9.07 31.00
N LEU A 423 -33.92 10.35 31.33
CA LEU A 423 -33.63 11.39 30.31
C LEU A 423 -32.22 11.22 29.72
N ARG A 424 -31.23 10.78 30.53
CA ARG A 424 -29.85 10.51 30.08
C ARG A 424 -29.73 9.25 29.21
N ALA A 425 -30.61 8.26 29.41
CA ALA A 425 -30.64 7.04 28.59
C ALA A 425 -31.13 7.29 27.14
N GLN A 426 -31.76 8.44 26.86
CA GLN A 426 -32.20 8.84 25.53
C GLN A 426 -31.14 9.62 24.73
N ASP A 427 -30.03 10.03 25.36
CA ASP A 427 -28.95 10.83 24.74
C ASP A 427 -27.90 10.00 23.97
N HIS A 428 -28.16 8.72 23.71
CA HIS A 428 -27.34 7.91 22.81
C HIS A 428 -27.78 8.06 21.34
N GLN A 429 -27.64 9.28 20.80
CA GLN A 429 -27.51 9.54 19.36
C GLN A 429 -26.52 10.70 19.12
N PRO A 430 -25.86 10.75 17.95
CA PRO A 430 -24.53 11.34 17.83
C PRO A 430 -24.54 12.87 17.85
N VAL A 431 -23.45 13.36 18.45
CA VAL A 431 -22.93 14.72 18.59
C VAL A 431 -23.36 15.72 17.49
N ASP A 432 -23.97 16.82 17.91
CA ASP A 432 -24.19 18.02 17.09
C ASP A 432 -23.43 19.24 17.70
N PRO A 433 -22.76 20.10 16.90
CA PRO A 433 -21.74 21.02 17.39
C PRO A 433 -22.31 22.44 17.59
N ASN A 434 -23.19 22.65 18.57
CA ASN A 434 -23.66 24.01 18.88
C ASN A 434 -23.76 24.28 20.38
N GLY A 435 -23.42 25.53 20.75
CA GLY A 435 -23.13 26.06 22.08
C GLY A 435 -24.20 25.97 23.17
N ASN A 436 -25.20 25.10 23.02
CA ASN A 436 -26.21 24.81 24.03
C ASN A 436 -25.63 24.13 25.29
N GLN A 437 -24.54 23.36 25.15
CA GLN A 437 -23.87 22.72 26.30
C GLN A 437 -23.25 23.73 27.27
N LEU A 438 -22.79 24.90 26.80
CA LEU A 438 -22.19 25.91 27.67
C LEU A 438 -23.26 26.67 28.48
N ALA A 439 -24.47 26.80 27.93
CA ALA A 439 -25.59 27.42 28.63
C ALA A 439 -26.13 26.49 29.73
N THR A 440 -26.31 25.21 29.43
CA THR A 440 -26.73 24.21 30.42
C THR A 440 -25.68 24.03 31.52
N LEU A 441 -24.38 24.00 31.18
CA LEU A 441 -23.29 23.99 32.18
C LEU A 441 -23.28 25.23 33.09
N LYS A 442 -23.62 26.41 32.58
CA LYS A 442 -23.71 27.63 33.40
C LYS A 442 -24.89 27.57 34.36
N GLU A 443 -26.01 27.02 33.91
CA GLU A 443 -27.22 26.85 34.71
C GLU A 443 -26.97 25.85 35.84
N ASP A 444 -26.33 24.72 35.54
CA ASP A 444 -25.95 23.68 36.52
C ASP A 444 -24.94 24.21 37.56
N VAL A 445 -23.94 24.98 37.13
CA VAL A 445 -22.98 25.63 38.05
C VAL A 445 -23.66 26.66 38.95
N SER A 446 -24.67 27.36 38.44
CA SER A 446 -25.43 28.33 39.22
C SER A 446 -26.31 27.66 40.28
N ASP A 447 -26.93 26.51 39.96
CA ASP A 447 -27.73 25.75 40.91
C ASP A 447 -26.83 25.15 42.02
N LEU A 448 -25.67 24.61 41.64
CA LEU A 448 -24.69 24.07 42.60
C LEU A 448 -24.18 25.13 43.59
N LYS A 449 -23.92 26.35 43.09
CA LYS A 449 -23.48 27.49 43.91
C LYS A 449 -24.57 27.95 44.88
N THR A 450 -25.83 27.86 44.46
CA THR A 450 -26.99 28.22 45.29
C THR A 450 -27.19 27.20 46.41
N ARG A 451 -27.05 25.90 46.10
CA ARG A 451 -27.09 24.81 47.07
C ARG A 451 -25.95 24.88 48.09
N MET A 452 -24.72 25.16 47.67
CA MET A 452 -23.59 25.37 48.59
C MET A 452 -23.84 26.51 49.59
N LYS A 453 -24.40 27.65 49.13
CA LYS A 453 -24.78 28.77 50.01
C LYS A 453 -25.91 28.44 50.98
N GLN A 454 -26.76 27.48 50.65
CA GLN A 454 -27.82 27.01 51.53
C GLN A 454 -27.25 26.12 52.64
N ILE A 455 -26.33 25.22 52.29
CA ILE A 455 -25.60 24.37 53.24
C ILE A 455 -24.76 25.22 54.21
N GLU A 456 -24.06 26.25 53.70
CA GLU A 456 -23.26 27.17 54.53
C GLU A 456 -24.13 27.93 55.56
N ARG A 457 -25.32 28.37 55.16
CA ARG A 457 -26.27 29.02 56.07
C ARG A 457 -26.81 28.09 57.15
N VAL A 458 -27.10 26.84 56.80
CA VAL A 458 -27.52 25.81 57.76
C VAL A 458 -26.39 25.53 58.75
N LEU A 459 -25.15 25.36 58.27
CA LEU A 459 -23.98 25.16 59.12
C LEU A 459 -23.75 26.31 60.10
N HIS A 460 -23.91 27.55 59.64
CA HIS A 460 -23.78 28.74 60.48
C HIS A 460 -24.90 28.89 61.52
N SER A 461 -26.10 28.39 61.23
CA SER A 461 -27.21 28.35 62.20
C SER A 461 -27.00 27.29 63.27
N ILE A 462 -26.44 26.12 62.90
CA ILE A 462 -26.08 25.05 63.83
C ILE A 462 -24.95 25.50 64.76
N LEU A 463 -23.91 26.15 64.22
CA LEU A 463 -22.82 26.73 65.02
C LEU A 463 -23.33 27.74 66.05
N ARG A 464 -24.26 28.63 65.65
CA ARG A 464 -24.90 29.59 66.58
C ARG A 464 -25.81 28.93 67.62
N ALA A 465 -26.40 27.78 67.31
CA ALA A 465 -27.19 27.00 68.28
C ALA A 465 -26.29 26.32 69.31
N VAL A 466 -25.08 25.88 68.91
CA VAL A 466 -24.06 25.29 69.79
C VAL A 466 -23.40 26.34 70.70
N GLU A 467 -23.32 27.60 70.27
CA GLU A 467 -22.67 28.69 71.01
C GLU A 467 -23.54 29.38 72.08
N LYS A 468 -24.81 29.01 72.27
CA LYS A 468 -25.63 29.61 73.34
C LYS A 468 -25.20 29.09 74.72
N PRO A 469 -24.68 29.95 75.63
CA PRO A 469 -24.36 29.55 76.99
C PRO A 469 -25.65 29.28 77.77
N LYS A 470 -25.71 28.14 78.48
CA LYS A 470 -26.74 27.84 79.49
C LYS A 470 -26.78 29.01 80.50
N ARG A 471 -27.88 29.78 80.49
CA ARG A 471 -28.27 30.62 81.63
C ARG A 471 -29.30 29.83 82.43
N GLU A 472 -28.85 29.46 83.64
CA GLU A 472 -29.56 28.95 84.83
C GLU A 472 -30.58 27.82 84.65
#